data_AF-A0A5J5EH96-F1
#
_entry.id   AF-A0A5J5EH96-F1
#
_cell.length_a   1.000
_cell.length_b   1.000
_cell.length_c   1.000
_cell.angle_alpha   90.00
_cell.angle_beta   90.00
_cell.angle_gamma   90.00
#
_symmetry.space_group_name_H-M   'P 1'
#
loop_
_entity.id
_entity.type
_entity.pdbx_description
1 polymer ?
#
loop_
_entity_poly.entity_id
_entity_poly.type
_entity_poly.pdbx_seq_one_letter_code
_entity_poly.pdbx_strand_id
1 'polypeptide(L)'
;MEILSDPVKRRQYDSVDDNADVDPPSKKAKGSFYKLWAPVFAAEGRFSKQQPVPKLGNEKSTKEEVDEFYNFFYNFDSWRTFEYLDEDVPDDNENRDQKRYVERKNNAARKKRKNEDIARLRELVDKALGLDPRIRIFKEQERERRNAKKNAREAEEKRLAEEAAKKAEEDAKKKAEEEAVAKASREAGKKAKEAAKQAVKKNRRVLKASVKDNNYFVTGDPSPATIDGVLGDVELIQGKIDPDELAELVSKLSVSKGADAVKAVYVDQAEALVNKGAAKKEDFKALFA
;
A
#
# COMPACT_ATOMS: atom_id res chain seq x y z
N MET A 1 26.68 66.22 36.57
CA MET A 1 27.21 66.12 35.19
C MET A 1 28.24 64.99 35.02
N GLU A 2 28.99 64.61 36.07
CA GLU A 2 30.06 63.59 35.99
C GLU A 2 29.59 62.15 35.67
N ILE A 3 28.37 61.77 36.09
CA ILE A 3 27.79 60.42 35.87
C ILE A 3 27.49 60.14 34.40
N LEU A 4 27.07 61.16 33.63
CA LEU A 4 26.69 60.99 32.22
C LEU A 4 27.89 61.09 31.26
N SER A 5 29.03 61.60 31.74
CA SER A 5 30.27 61.72 30.98
C SER A 5 31.16 60.48 31.06
N ASP A 6 31.09 59.71 32.16
CA ASP A 6 31.82 58.46 32.32
C ASP A 6 31.00 57.29 31.73
N PRO A 7 31.52 56.54 30.73
CA PRO A 7 30.78 55.45 30.09
C PRO A 7 30.35 54.31 31.04
N VAL A 8 31.13 54.05 32.09
CA VAL A 8 30.85 53.00 33.07
C VAL A 8 29.77 53.48 34.04
N LYS A 9 29.94 54.67 34.64
CA LYS A 9 28.93 55.25 35.54
C LYS A 9 27.60 55.48 34.82
N ARG A 10 27.66 55.87 33.54
CA ARG A 10 26.47 56.01 32.70
C ARG A 10 25.75 54.68 32.48
N ARG A 11 26.46 53.59 32.15
CA ARG A 11 25.83 52.27 31.99
C ARG A 11 25.22 51.76 33.30
N GLN A 12 25.88 51.99 34.43
CA GLN A 12 25.35 51.63 35.75
C GLN A 12 24.06 52.40 36.04
N TYR A 13 24.02 53.69 35.72
CA TYR A 13 22.82 54.52 35.85
C TYR A 13 21.71 54.08 34.89
N ASP A 14 22.01 53.90 33.60
CA ASP A 14 21.04 53.46 32.58
C ASP A 14 20.43 52.09 32.90
N SER A 15 21.11 51.25 33.69
CA SER A 15 20.59 49.95 34.14
C SER A 15 19.47 50.03 35.17
N VAL A 16 19.25 51.22 35.76
CA VAL A 16 18.25 51.47 36.81
C VAL A 16 17.42 52.73 36.53
N ASP A 17 17.55 53.31 35.34
CA ASP A 17 16.77 54.48 34.94
C ASP A 17 15.37 54.06 34.53
N ASP A 18 14.41 54.24 35.44
CA ASP A 18 13.00 53.97 35.22
C ASP A 18 12.42 54.75 34.01
N ASN A 19 13.02 55.87 33.61
CA ASN A 19 12.55 56.64 32.44
C ASN A 19 12.90 55.97 31.10
N ALA A 20 13.85 55.03 31.11
CA ALA A 20 14.23 54.26 29.93
C ALA A 20 13.29 53.07 29.66
N ASP A 21 12.51 52.67 30.66
CA ASP A 21 11.60 51.54 30.61
C ASP A 21 10.25 51.92 29.99
N VAL A 22 9.69 51.00 29.20
CA VAL A 22 8.38 51.15 28.59
C VAL A 22 7.51 50.00 29.07
N ASP A 23 6.50 50.32 29.87
CA ASP A 23 5.62 49.31 30.46
C ASP A 23 4.89 48.48 29.38
N PRO A 24 4.74 47.17 29.60
CA PRO A 24 3.96 46.33 28.71
C PRO A 24 2.49 46.78 28.72
N PRO A 25 1.79 46.72 27.57
CA PRO A 25 0.41 47.18 27.49
C PRO A 25 -0.51 46.46 28.47
N SER A 26 -1.48 47.20 29.01
CA SER A 26 -2.52 46.64 29.86
C SER A 26 -3.44 45.70 29.06
N LYS A 27 -4.09 44.75 29.74
CA LYS A 27 -5.05 43.82 29.09
C LYS A 27 -6.22 44.53 28.40
N LYS A 28 -6.51 45.78 28.78
CA LYS A 28 -7.60 46.61 28.23
C LYS A 28 -7.13 47.59 27.15
N ALA A 29 -5.83 47.59 26.83
CA ALA A 29 -5.27 48.49 25.83
C ALA A 29 -5.92 48.23 24.46
N LYS A 30 -6.46 49.28 23.85
CA LYS A 30 -7.03 49.23 22.50
C LYS A 30 -5.96 49.63 21.51
N GLY A 31 -5.69 48.77 20.52
CA GLY A 31 -4.73 49.08 19.46
C GLY A 31 -4.15 47.83 18.82
N SER A 32 -3.40 48.05 17.75
CA SER A 32 -2.62 47.01 17.08
C SER A 32 -1.55 46.45 18.02
N PHE A 33 -1.47 45.12 18.14
CA PHE A 33 -0.43 44.43 18.92
C PHE A 33 0.97 45.00 18.65
N TYR A 34 1.34 45.13 17.36
CA TYR A 34 2.65 45.65 16.95
C TYR A 34 2.94 47.06 17.44
N LYS A 35 1.96 47.97 17.40
CA LYS A 35 2.14 49.36 17.85
C LYS A 35 2.33 49.45 19.36
N LEU A 36 1.69 48.55 20.11
CA LEU A 36 1.77 48.53 21.57
C LEU A 36 3.04 47.83 22.07
N TRP A 37 3.47 46.75 21.41
CA TRP A 37 4.60 45.94 21.86
C TRP A 37 5.95 46.30 21.23
N ALA A 38 5.98 46.88 20.02
CA ALA A 38 7.25 47.25 19.40
C ALA A 38 8.05 48.27 20.23
N PRO A 39 7.44 49.31 20.86
CA PRO A 39 8.19 50.23 21.73
C PRO A 39 8.76 49.54 22.96
N VAL A 40 8.03 48.58 23.55
CA VAL A 40 8.47 47.79 24.70
C VAL A 40 9.74 47.02 24.35
N PHE A 41 9.71 46.23 23.28
CA PHE A 41 10.88 45.46 22.85
C PHE A 41 12.04 46.32 22.33
N ALA A 42 11.74 47.50 21.78
CA ALA A 42 12.78 48.47 21.41
C ALA A 42 13.48 49.06 22.64
N ALA A 43 12.74 49.31 23.73
CA ALA A 43 13.31 49.76 25.00
C ALA A 43 14.18 48.65 25.62
N GLU A 44 13.66 47.43 25.74
CA GLU A 44 14.42 46.27 26.23
C GLU A 44 15.67 45.99 25.39
N GLY A 45 15.54 46.08 24.06
CA GLY A 45 16.63 45.82 23.11
C GLY A 45 17.86 46.71 23.29
N ARG A 46 17.71 47.90 23.89
CA ARG A 46 18.84 48.79 24.23
C ARG A 46 19.86 48.12 25.14
N PHE A 47 19.38 47.19 25.97
CA PHE A 47 20.18 46.49 26.96
C PHE A 47 20.88 45.23 26.41
N SER A 48 20.70 44.90 25.13
CA SER A 48 21.32 43.72 24.52
C SER A 48 22.81 43.94 24.26
N LYS A 49 23.63 42.95 24.63
CA LYS A 49 25.02 42.84 24.17
C LYS A 49 25.12 42.41 22.71
N GLN A 50 24.11 41.69 22.21
CA GLN A 50 24.08 41.16 20.86
C GLN A 50 23.32 42.12 19.94
N GLN A 51 23.98 42.52 18.85
CA GLN A 51 23.44 43.44 17.85
C GLN A 51 23.64 42.82 16.44
N PRO A 52 22.70 43.02 15.49
CA PRO A 52 21.50 43.83 15.61
C PRO A 52 20.38 43.12 16.40
N VAL A 53 19.59 43.89 17.16
CA VAL A 53 18.37 43.38 17.81
C VAL A 53 17.27 43.20 16.75
N PRO A 54 16.67 42.01 16.62
CA PRO A 54 15.56 41.78 15.70
C PRO A 54 14.34 42.60 16.11
N LYS A 55 13.60 43.08 15.11
CA LYS A 55 12.37 43.85 15.32
C LYS A 55 11.17 42.91 15.43
N LEU A 56 10.14 43.32 16.19
CA LEU A 56 8.90 42.56 16.33
C LEU A 56 8.21 42.26 14.97
N GLY A 57 8.43 43.12 13.98
CA GLY A 57 7.86 42.99 12.64
C GLY A 57 6.41 43.48 12.55
N ASN A 58 5.65 42.89 11.64
CA ASN A 58 4.26 43.24 11.37
C ASN A 58 3.42 41.99 11.07
N GLU A 59 2.15 42.17 10.70
CA GLU A 59 1.19 41.10 10.38
C GLU A 59 1.64 40.16 9.26
N LYS A 60 2.50 40.65 8.36
CA LYS A 60 2.99 39.92 7.18
C LYS A 60 4.36 39.28 7.41
N SER A 61 4.95 39.42 8.60
CA SER A 61 6.22 38.76 8.92
C SER A 61 6.09 37.25 8.82
N THR A 62 7.12 36.60 8.31
CA THR A 62 7.12 35.15 8.15
C THR A 62 7.25 34.45 9.49
N LYS A 63 6.95 33.15 9.53
CA LYS A 63 7.11 32.35 10.75
C LYS A 63 8.56 32.36 11.22
N GLU A 64 9.50 32.27 10.29
CA GLU A 64 10.93 32.26 10.57
C GLU A 64 11.39 33.57 11.21
N GLU A 65 10.94 34.72 10.70
CA GLU A 65 11.26 36.03 11.28
C GLU A 65 10.68 36.18 12.70
N VAL A 66 9.47 35.66 12.92
CA VAL A 66 8.81 35.68 14.24
C VAL A 66 9.54 34.75 15.22
N ASP A 67 9.91 33.55 14.78
CA ASP A 67 10.65 32.60 15.60
C ASP A 67 12.05 33.14 15.94
N GLU A 68 12.76 33.76 14.99
CA GLU A 68 14.04 34.43 15.23
C GLU A 68 13.93 35.54 16.27
N PHE A 69 12.90 36.39 16.15
CA PHE A 69 12.62 37.45 17.12
C PHE A 69 12.41 36.89 18.53
N TYR A 70 11.53 35.91 18.71
CA TYR A 70 11.26 35.34 20.03
C TYR A 70 12.47 34.57 20.58
N ASN A 71 13.17 33.82 19.73
CA ASN A 71 14.39 33.10 20.11
C ASN A 71 15.48 34.05 20.60
N PHE A 72 15.66 35.21 19.98
CA PHE A 72 16.58 36.23 20.44
C PHE A 72 16.25 36.71 21.86
N PHE A 73 14.98 37.05 22.12
CA PHE A 73 14.57 37.53 23.44
C PHE A 73 14.51 36.44 24.51
N TYR A 74 14.28 35.18 24.16
CA TYR A 74 14.44 34.06 25.11
C TYR A 74 15.90 33.80 25.49
N ASN A 75 16.83 34.09 24.57
CA ASN A 75 18.28 33.98 24.78
C ASN A 75 18.94 35.34 25.03
N PHE A 76 18.17 36.32 25.53
CA PHE A 76 18.64 37.70 25.66
C PHE A 76 19.83 37.81 26.62
N ASP A 77 20.93 38.39 26.15
CA ASP A 77 22.11 38.67 26.96
C ASP A 77 22.18 40.17 27.29
N SER A 78 21.76 40.51 28.51
CA SER A 78 21.72 41.89 28.99
C SER A 78 23.07 42.37 29.51
N TRP A 79 23.49 43.58 29.09
CA TRP A 79 24.61 44.31 29.69
C TRP A 79 24.23 45.03 30.98
N ARG A 80 22.95 45.06 31.40
CA ARG A 80 22.54 45.69 32.65
C ARG A 80 23.38 45.20 33.84
N THR A 81 23.83 46.16 34.64
CA THR A 81 24.51 45.94 35.91
C THR A 81 23.81 46.75 36.99
N PHE A 82 23.67 46.16 38.18
CA PHE A 82 22.92 46.77 39.28
C PHE A 82 23.85 47.37 40.35
N GLU A 83 25.05 47.76 39.94
CA GLU A 83 26.09 48.32 40.81
C GLU A 83 25.70 49.70 41.36
N TYR A 84 24.86 50.45 40.63
CA TYR A 84 24.32 51.72 41.13
C TYR A 84 23.49 51.56 42.42
N LEU A 85 22.98 50.35 42.69
CA LEU A 85 22.17 50.00 43.86
C LEU A 85 22.97 49.27 44.94
N ASP A 86 24.30 49.34 44.90
CA ASP A 86 25.17 48.85 45.96
C ASP A 86 25.05 49.79 47.17
N GLU A 87 24.65 49.26 48.31
CA GLU A 87 24.34 50.04 49.53
C GLU A 87 25.60 50.52 50.25
N ASP A 88 26.66 49.71 50.22
CA ASP A 88 27.87 49.88 51.01
C ASP A 88 29.06 50.03 50.04
N VAL A 89 29.71 51.20 50.01
CA VAL A 89 30.95 51.43 49.26
C VAL A 89 32.11 51.24 50.23
N PRO A 90 33.03 50.27 50.02
CA PRO A 90 34.15 50.07 50.93
C PRO A 90 34.99 51.35 51.05
N ASP A 91 35.17 51.87 52.26
CA ASP A 91 36.08 53.00 52.50
C ASP A 91 37.53 52.51 52.31
N ASP A 92 38.38 53.35 51.71
CA ASP A 92 39.78 53.03 51.51
C ASP A 92 40.52 52.71 52.81
N ASN A 93 40.03 53.21 53.96
CA ASN A 93 40.59 52.98 55.29
C ASN A 93 40.10 51.70 56.02
N GLU A 94 39.18 50.92 55.45
CA GLU A 94 38.64 49.71 56.10
C GLU A 94 39.58 48.50 56.08
N ASN A 95 39.44 47.60 57.07
CA ASN A 95 40.18 46.33 57.09
C ASN A 95 39.78 45.47 55.88
N ARG A 96 40.74 44.76 55.27
CA ARG A 96 40.56 43.92 54.08
C ARG A 96 39.39 42.93 54.21
N ASP A 97 39.17 42.38 55.40
CA ASP A 97 38.06 41.46 55.65
C ASP A 97 36.68 42.15 55.59
N GLN A 98 36.60 43.41 56.02
CA GLN A 98 35.39 44.24 55.89
C GLN A 98 35.12 44.56 54.42
N LYS A 99 36.14 44.99 53.66
CA LYS A 99 36.04 45.22 52.21
C LYS A 99 35.51 43.97 51.49
N ARG A 100 36.08 42.80 51.77
CA ARG A 100 35.66 41.52 51.19
C ARG A 100 34.22 41.14 51.58
N TYR A 101 33.82 41.43 52.82
CA TYR A 101 32.45 41.18 53.28
C TYR A 101 31.43 42.05 52.52
N VAL A 102 31.72 43.35 52.42
CA VAL A 102 30.90 44.33 51.69
C VAL A 102 30.78 43.95 50.21
N GLU A 103 31.90 43.68 49.53
CA GLU A 103 31.89 43.25 48.13
C GLU A 103 31.05 41.98 47.92
N ARG A 104 31.13 41.02 48.85
CA ARG A 104 30.31 39.79 48.78
C ARG A 104 28.82 40.09 48.96
N LYS A 105 28.45 40.99 49.88
CA LYS A 105 27.05 41.43 50.08
C LYS A 105 26.52 42.11 48.82
N ASN A 106 27.27 43.06 48.27
CA ASN A 106 26.91 43.77 47.04
C ASN A 106 26.79 42.82 45.85
N ASN A 107 27.77 41.92 45.65
CA ASN A 107 27.71 40.94 44.55
C ASN A 107 26.48 40.02 44.66
N ALA A 108 26.11 39.60 45.87
CA ALA A 108 24.89 38.81 46.09
C ALA A 108 23.62 39.62 45.74
N ALA A 109 23.55 40.89 46.13
CA ALA A 109 22.44 41.78 45.79
C ALA A 109 22.33 42.03 44.29
N ARG A 110 23.46 42.31 43.61
CA ARG A 110 23.52 42.48 42.15
C ARG A 110 23.07 41.23 41.41
N LYS A 111 23.53 40.04 41.84
CA LYS A 111 23.12 38.77 41.24
C LYS A 111 21.61 38.53 41.42
N LYS A 112 21.06 38.85 42.59
CA LYS A 112 19.62 38.76 42.85
C LYS A 112 18.82 39.66 41.89
N ARG A 113 19.16 40.94 41.81
CA ARG A 113 18.50 41.90 40.90
C ARG A 113 18.63 41.49 39.43
N LYS A 114 19.79 40.97 39.03
CA LYS A 114 20.00 40.45 37.67
C LYS A 114 19.12 39.24 37.37
N ASN A 115 18.95 38.33 38.33
CA ASN A 115 18.05 37.20 38.16
C ASN A 115 16.57 37.64 38.08
N GLU A 116 16.19 38.64 38.88
CA GLU A 116 14.84 39.23 38.85
C GLU A 116 14.56 39.92 37.51
N ASP A 117 15.51 40.68 36.95
CA ASP A 117 15.37 41.30 35.62
C ASP A 117 15.27 40.25 34.49
N ILE A 118 16.06 39.17 34.55
CA ILE A 118 15.95 38.06 33.60
C ILE A 118 14.57 37.39 33.69
N ALA A 119 14.07 37.15 34.91
CA ALA A 119 12.75 36.57 35.11
C ALA A 119 11.64 37.50 34.59
N ARG A 120 11.72 38.79 34.90
CA ARG A 120 10.81 39.84 34.40
C ARG A 120 10.77 39.86 32.88
N LEU A 121 11.92 39.85 32.21
CA LEU A 121 11.99 39.83 30.75
C LEU A 121 11.36 38.56 30.17
N ARG A 122 11.59 37.39 30.77
CA ARG A 122 10.96 36.12 30.35
C ARG A 122 9.43 36.19 30.44
N GLU A 123 8.90 36.67 31.57
CA GLU A 123 7.44 36.84 31.73
C GLU A 123 6.85 37.83 30.71
N LEU A 124 7.59 38.90 30.41
CA LEU A 124 7.22 39.88 29.38
C LEU A 124 7.15 39.22 27.99
N VAL A 125 8.16 38.43 27.64
CA VAL A 125 8.23 37.69 26.37
C VAL A 125 7.09 36.68 26.26
N ASP A 126 6.83 35.90 27.31
CA ASP A 126 5.73 34.92 27.36
C ASP A 126 4.37 35.60 27.18
N LYS A 127 4.16 36.74 27.85
CA LYS A 127 2.94 37.54 27.72
C LYS A 127 2.76 38.06 26.29
N ALA A 128 3.83 38.54 25.66
CA ALA A 128 3.78 38.99 24.27
C ALA A 128 3.48 37.84 23.31
N LEU A 129 4.16 36.69 23.46
CA LEU A 129 3.96 35.49 22.65
C LEU A 129 2.52 34.97 22.74
N GLY A 130 1.93 34.99 23.95
CA GLY A 130 0.55 34.60 24.16
C GLY A 130 -0.49 35.52 23.53
N LEU A 131 -0.12 36.78 23.25
CA LEU A 131 -1.00 37.80 22.65
C LEU A 131 -0.74 38.02 21.15
N ASP A 132 0.35 37.48 20.59
CA ASP A 132 0.70 37.68 19.19
C ASP A 132 -0.29 36.97 18.25
N PRO A 133 -1.02 37.71 17.39
CA PRO A 133 -1.99 37.11 16.47
C PRO A 133 -1.37 36.11 15.48
N ARG A 134 -0.10 36.32 15.09
CA ARG A 134 0.60 35.49 14.08
C ARG A 134 0.84 34.09 14.59
N ILE A 135 1.19 33.94 15.86
CA ILE A 135 1.42 32.64 16.49
C ILE A 135 0.16 31.77 16.43
N ARG A 136 -1.02 32.39 16.61
CA ARG A 136 -2.30 31.68 16.44
C ARG A 136 -2.52 31.25 14.99
N ILE A 137 -2.23 32.12 14.03
CA ILE A 137 -2.35 31.82 12.60
C ILE A 137 -1.42 30.68 12.20
N PHE A 138 -0.15 30.72 12.61
CA PHE A 138 0.83 29.68 12.31
C PHE A 138 0.45 28.34 12.93
N LYS A 139 -0.07 28.33 14.17
CA LYS A 139 -0.57 27.11 14.80
C LYS A 139 -1.75 26.50 14.04
N GLU A 140 -2.66 27.33 13.54
CA GLU A 140 -3.79 26.86 12.72
C GLU A 140 -3.32 26.31 11.37
N GLN A 141 -2.44 27.04 10.67
CA GLN A 141 -1.88 26.59 9.39
C GLN A 141 -1.08 25.29 9.53
N GLU A 142 -0.31 25.13 10.60
CA GLU A 142 0.40 23.88 10.90
C GLU A 142 -0.57 22.72 11.18
N ARG A 143 -1.66 23.00 11.89
CA ARG A 143 -2.73 22.01 12.14
C ARG A 143 -3.41 21.58 10.85
N GLU A 144 -3.78 22.54 10.00
CA GLU A 144 -4.38 22.28 8.69
C GLU A 144 -3.44 21.49 7.78
N ARG A 145 -2.16 21.89 7.70
CA ARG A 145 -1.14 21.17 6.93
C ARG A 145 -0.98 19.73 7.40
N ARG A 146 -0.94 19.52 8.72
CA ARG A 146 -0.84 18.18 9.32
C ARG A 146 -2.08 17.33 9.02
N ASN A 147 -3.27 17.91 9.14
CA ASN A 147 -4.52 17.23 8.83
C ASN A 147 -4.64 16.91 7.34
N ALA A 148 -4.28 17.84 6.45
CA ALA A 148 -4.26 17.60 5.01
C ALA A 148 -3.31 16.46 4.63
N LYS A 149 -2.10 16.42 5.22
CA LYS A 149 -1.15 15.33 5.01
C LYS A 149 -1.69 13.97 5.50
N LYS A 150 -2.36 13.96 6.66
CA LYS A 150 -2.98 12.75 7.21
C LYS A 150 -4.13 12.26 6.30
N ASN A 151 -5.04 13.17 5.91
CA ASN A 151 -6.17 12.86 5.06
C ASN A 151 -5.73 12.38 3.67
N ALA A 152 -4.68 12.98 3.10
CA ALA A 152 -4.11 12.54 1.82
C ALA A 152 -3.55 11.10 1.91
N ARG A 153 -2.84 10.77 3.00
CA ARG A 153 -2.32 9.42 3.23
C ARG A 153 -3.44 8.39 3.42
N GLU A 154 -4.46 8.72 4.21
CA GLU A 154 -5.62 7.83 4.43
C GLU A 154 -6.41 7.62 3.13
N ALA A 155 -6.57 8.65 2.31
CA ALA A 155 -7.24 8.55 1.01
C ALA A 155 -6.45 7.67 0.02
N GLU A 156 -5.12 7.80 0.00
CA GLU A 156 -4.24 6.97 -0.83
C GLU A 156 -4.28 5.50 -0.38
N GLU A 157 -4.19 5.24 0.92
CA GLU A 157 -4.27 3.89 1.48
C GLU A 157 -5.62 3.24 1.18
N LYS A 158 -6.72 4.00 1.32
CA LYS A 158 -8.05 3.52 0.96
C LYS A 158 -8.16 3.20 -0.54
N ARG A 159 -7.62 4.05 -1.41
CA ARG A 159 -7.61 3.81 -2.87
C ARG A 159 -6.83 2.53 -3.22
N LEU A 160 -5.67 2.33 -2.62
CA LEU A 160 -4.85 1.12 -2.83
C LEU A 160 -5.55 -0.13 -2.31
N ALA A 161 -6.23 -0.06 -1.15
CA ALA A 161 -7.01 -1.16 -0.61
C ALA A 161 -8.21 -1.52 -1.51
N GLU A 162 -8.94 -0.52 -2.02
CA GLU A 162 -10.05 -0.73 -2.95
C GLU A 162 -9.57 -1.32 -4.29
N GLU A 163 -8.43 -0.88 -4.82
CA GLU A 163 -7.84 -1.43 -6.04
C GLU A 163 -7.37 -2.87 -5.84
N ALA A 164 -6.72 -3.17 -4.71
CA ALA A 164 -6.31 -4.53 -4.37
C ALA A 164 -7.52 -5.47 -4.17
N ALA A 165 -8.59 -4.99 -3.54
CA ALA A 165 -9.83 -5.75 -3.36
C ALA A 165 -10.51 -6.05 -4.70
N LYS A 166 -10.60 -5.06 -5.60
CA LYS A 166 -11.14 -5.26 -6.96
C LYS A 166 -10.31 -6.26 -7.77
N LYS A 167 -8.98 -6.16 -7.72
CA LYS A 167 -8.09 -7.10 -8.40
C LYS A 167 -8.23 -8.52 -7.84
N ALA A 168 -8.34 -8.68 -6.52
CA ALA A 168 -8.57 -9.98 -5.89
C ALA A 168 -9.93 -10.58 -6.28
N GLU A 169 -10.99 -9.77 -6.40
CA GLU A 169 -12.30 -10.22 -6.86
C GLU A 169 -12.28 -10.65 -8.33
N GLU A 170 -11.63 -9.88 -9.20
CA GLU A 170 -11.47 -10.23 -10.62
C GLU A 170 -10.64 -11.50 -10.82
N ASP A 171 -9.54 -11.66 -10.08
CA ASP A 171 -8.70 -12.86 -10.13
C ASP A 171 -9.44 -14.09 -9.58
N ALA A 172 -10.27 -13.92 -8.55
CA ALA A 172 -11.11 -15.00 -8.02
C ALA A 172 -12.19 -15.42 -9.02
N LYS A 173 -12.85 -14.45 -9.69
CA LYS A 173 -13.84 -14.74 -10.74
C LYS A 173 -13.21 -15.48 -11.92
N LYS A 174 -12.06 -15.01 -12.42
CA LYS A 174 -11.33 -15.68 -13.50
C LYS A 174 -10.95 -17.11 -13.14
N LYS A 175 -10.41 -17.33 -11.93
CA LYS A 175 -10.08 -18.70 -11.46
C LYS A 175 -11.31 -19.59 -11.34
N ALA A 176 -12.43 -19.08 -10.84
CA ALA A 176 -13.68 -19.85 -10.73
C ALA A 176 -14.24 -20.20 -12.11
N GLU A 177 -14.19 -19.29 -13.08
CA GLU A 177 -14.59 -19.54 -14.47
C GLU A 177 -13.68 -20.57 -15.14
N GLU A 178 -12.36 -20.43 -15.01
CA GLU A 178 -11.39 -21.40 -15.54
C GLU A 178 -11.58 -22.80 -14.95
N GLU A 179 -11.83 -22.91 -13.64
CA GLU A 179 -12.09 -24.19 -12.98
C GLU A 179 -13.43 -24.80 -13.42
N ALA A 180 -14.48 -23.99 -13.60
CA ALA A 180 -15.77 -24.44 -14.10
C ALA A 180 -15.65 -24.97 -15.54
N VAL A 181 -14.94 -24.26 -16.42
CA VAL A 181 -14.68 -24.70 -17.80
C VAL A 181 -13.83 -25.98 -17.82
N ALA A 182 -12.78 -26.06 -17.00
CA ALA A 182 -11.95 -27.26 -16.91
C ALA A 182 -12.74 -28.47 -16.40
N LYS A 183 -13.61 -28.29 -15.41
CA LYS A 183 -14.48 -29.36 -14.89
C LYS A 183 -15.50 -29.81 -15.94
N ALA A 184 -16.16 -28.87 -16.63
CA ALA A 184 -17.11 -29.17 -17.70
C ALA A 184 -16.44 -29.94 -18.85
N SER A 185 -15.23 -29.55 -19.26
CA SER A 185 -14.46 -30.25 -20.30
C SER A 185 -14.07 -31.67 -19.87
N ARG A 186 -13.65 -31.87 -18.61
CA ARG A 186 -13.34 -33.21 -18.06
C ARG A 186 -14.57 -34.11 -18.02
N GLU A 187 -15.73 -33.59 -17.62
CA GLU A 187 -16.98 -34.34 -17.58
C GLU A 187 -17.49 -34.69 -18.98
N ALA A 188 -17.42 -33.75 -19.93
CA ALA A 188 -17.75 -34.00 -21.33
C ALA A 188 -16.82 -35.06 -21.95
N GLY A 189 -15.51 -34.99 -21.68
CA GLY A 189 -14.55 -35.98 -22.13
C GLY A 189 -14.80 -37.39 -21.57
N LYS A 190 -15.18 -37.50 -20.28
CA LYS A 190 -15.59 -38.77 -19.68
C LYS A 190 -16.84 -39.34 -20.35
N LYS A 191 -17.88 -38.53 -20.52
CA LYS A 191 -19.14 -38.94 -21.19
C LYS A 191 -18.90 -39.38 -22.63
N ALA A 192 -18.08 -38.66 -23.38
CA ALA A 192 -17.73 -39.02 -24.76
C ALA A 192 -16.98 -40.36 -24.83
N LYS A 193 -16.02 -40.59 -23.92
CA LYS A 193 -15.26 -41.85 -23.84
C LYS A 193 -16.15 -43.03 -23.46
N GLU A 194 -17.12 -42.85 -22.57
CA GLU A 194 -18.10 -43.88 -22.22
C GLU A 194 -19.06 -44.18 -23.39
N ALA A 195 -19.56 -43.14 -24.06
CA ALA A 195 -20.42 -43.30 -25.24
C ALA A 195 -19.71 -44.05 -26.37
N ALA A 196 -18.44 -43.72 -26.65
CA ALA A 196 -17.63 -44.41 -27.66
C ALA A 196 -17.44 -45.90 -27.33
N LYS A 197 -17.14 -46.24 -26.06
CA LYS A 197 -17.03 -47.65 -25.61
C LYS A 197 -18.34 -48.42 -25.79
N GLN A 198 -19.48 -47.80 -25.47
CA GLN A 198 -20.79 -48.42 -25.64
C GLN A 198 -21.15 -48.61 -27.12
N ALA A 199 -20.82 -47.63 -27.97
CA ALA A 199 -21.01 -47.74 -29.42
C ALA A 199 -20.20 -48.91 -30.01
N VAL A 200 -18.92 -49.04 -29.67
CA VAL A 200 -18.08 -50.19 -30.10
C VAL A 200 -18.67 -51.52 -29.64
N LYS A 201 -19.11 -51.62 -28.38
CA LYS A 201 -19.74 -52.84 -27.84
C LYS A 201 -21.03 -53.19 -28.58
N LYS A 202 -21.87 -52.20 -28.89
CA LYS A 202 -23.10 -52.38 -29.67
C LYS A 202 -22.79 -52.83 -31.09
N ASN A 203 -21.86 -52.16 -31.77
CA ASN A 203 -21.50 -52.49 -33.14
C ASN A 203 -20.92 -53.91 -33.27
N ARG A 204 -20.03 -54.33 -32.37
CA ARG A 204 -19.52 -55.73 -32.34
C ARG A 204 -20.63 -56.77 -32.18
N ARG A 205 -21.68 -56.47 -31.41
CA ARG A 205 -22.85 -57.36 -31.29
C ARG A 205 -23.65 -57.43 -32.57
N VAL A 206 -23.81 -56.31 -33.28
CA VAL A 206 -24.51 -56.27 -34.58
C VAL A 206 -23.82 -57.19 -35.59
N LEU A 207 -22.49 -57.17 -35.69
CA LEU A 207 -21.74 -58.06 -36.59
C LEU A 207 -21.99 -59.56 -36.30
N LYS A 208 -22.09 -59.95 -35.03
CA LYS A 208 -22.36 -61.36 -34.67
C LYS A 208 -23.82 -61.73 -34.96
N ALA A 209 -24.74 -60.79 -34.74
CA ALA A 209 -26.15 -61.00 -35.05
C ALA A 209 -26.40 -61.11 -36.55
N SER A 210 -25.76 -60.29 -37.39
CA SER A 210 -25.97 -60.32 -38.84
C SER A 210 -25.58 -61.64 -39.48
N VAL A 211 -24.50 -62.31 -39.05
CA VAL A 211 -24.15 -63.64 -39.59
C VAL A 211 -25.11 -64.73 -39.09
N LYS A 212 -25.59 -64.62 -37.86
CA LYS A 212 -26.59 -65.54 -37.30
C LYS A 212 -27.94 -65.40 -38.02
N ASP A 213 -28.41 -64.17 -38.23
CA ASP A 213 -29.69 -63.87 -38.88
C ASP A 213 -29.71 -64.28 -40.36
N ASN A 214 -28.53 -64.43 -40.97
CA ASN A 214 -28.33 -64.94 -42.33
C ASN A 214 -27.87 -66.41 -42.36
N ASN A 215 -28.21 -67.17 -41.32
CA ASN A 215 -27.98 -68.62 -41.21
C ASN A 215 -26.52 -69.04 -41.47
N TYR A 216 -25.55 -68.21 -41.07
CA TYR A 216 -24.11 -68.44 -41.28
C TYR A 216 -23.75 -68.74 -42.75
N PHE A 217 -24.53 -68.17 -43.67
CA PHE A 217 -24.34 -68.27 -45.12
C PHE A 217 -24.46 -69.69 -45.71
N VAL A 218 -25.22 -70.58 -45.07
CA VAL A 218 -25.50 -71.92 -45.61
C VAL A 218 -26.98 -72.18 -45.85
N THR A 219 -27.27 -73.09 -46.77
CA THR A 219 -28.63 -73.59 -47.04
C THR A 219 -28.89 -74.84 -46.18
N GLY A 220 -29.83 -74.77 -45.23
CA GLY A 220 -30.14 -75.85 -44.28
C GLY A 220 -29.56 -75.62 -42.88
N ASP A 221 -29.51 -76.66 -42.05
CA ASP A 221 -29.05 -76.52 -40.66
C ASP A 221 -27.52 -76.36 -40.60
N PRO A 222 -26.99 -75.27 -40.03
CA PRO A 222 -25.56 -75.03 -39.95
C PRO A 222 -24.89 -75.98 -38.96
N SER A 223 -23.81 -76.62 -39.39
CA SER A 223 -23.00 -77.47 -38.49
C SER A 223 -22.27 -76.62 -37.43
N PRO A 224 -21.97 -77.17 -36.23
CA PRO A 224 -21.18 -76.45 -35.22
C PRO A 224 -19.85 -75.90 -35.76
N ALA A 225 -19.16 -76.66 -36.62
CA ALA A 225 -17.91 -76.23 -37.25
C ALA A 225 -18.10 -75.03 -38.21
N THR A 226 -19.23 -74.96 -38.91
CA THR A 226 -19.58 -73.84 -39.80
C THR A 226 -19.87 -72.57 -38.99
N ILE A 227 -20.62 -72.70 -37.89
CA ILE A 227 -20.94 -71.59 -36.98
C ILE A 227 -19.64 -71.02 -36.38
N ASP A 228 -18.77 -71.89 -35.88
CA ASP A 228 -17.49 -71.49 -35.27
C ASP A 228 -16.55 -70.86 -36.30
N GLY A 229 -16.51 -71.37 -37.53
CA GLY A 229 -15.70 -70.81 -38.61
C GLY A 229 -16.14 -69.40 -39.01
N VAL A 230 -17.45 -69.19 -39.24
CA VAL A 230 -17.99 -67.88 -39.63
C VAL A 230 -17.87 -66.87 -38.48
N LEU A 231 -18.15 -67.28 -37.25
CA LEU A 231 -17.98 -66.40 -36.08
C LEU A 231 -16.50 -66.08 -35.82
N GLY A 232 -15.60 -67.04 -36.01
CA GLY A 232 -14.16 -66.85 -35.89
C GLY A 232 -13.62 -65.83 -36.89
N ASP A 233 -14.04 -65.91 -38.15
CA ASP A 233 -13.68 -64.94 -39.18
C ASP A 233 -14.22 -63.54 -38.86
N VAL A 234 -15.47 -63.44 -38.38
CA VAL A 234 -16.07 -62.16 -37.93
C VAL A 234 -15.35 -61.59 -36.71
N GLU A 235 -14.92 -62.43 -35.77
CA GLU A 235 -14.12 -62.01 -34.61
C GLU A 235 -12.73 -61.52 -35.02
N LEU A 236 -12.11 -62.16 -36.01
CA LEU A 236 -10.85 -61.71 -36.60
C LEU A 236 -11.02 -60.33 -37.24
N ILE A 237 -12.11 -60.10 -38.00
CA ILE A 237 -12.44 -58.76 -38.53
C ILE A 237 -12.59 -57.76 -37.37
N GLN A 238 -13.35 -58.08 -36.32
CA GLN A 238 -13.54 -57.21 -35.15
C GLN A 238 -12.26 -56.85 -34.40
N GLY A 239 -11.25 -57.72 -34.44
CA GLY A 239 -9.95 -57.51 -33.83
C GLY A 239 -8.99 -56.66 -34.67
N LYS A 240 -9.29 -56.45 -35.95
CA LYS A 240 -8.41 -55.79 -36.93
C LYS A 240 -8.94 -54.48 -37.49
N ILE A 241 -10.17 -54.11 -37.15
CA ILE A 241 -10.79 -52.84 -37.53
C ILE A 241 -10.89 -51.88 -36.35
N ASP A 242 -10.76 -50.59 -36.64
CA ASP A 242 -10.96 -49.53 -35.66
C ASP A 242 -12.46 -49.21 -35.42
N PRO A 243 -12.83 -48.37 -34.43
CA PRO A 243 -14.22 -48.03 -34.16
C PRO A 243 -15.00 -47.41 -35.33
N ASP A 244 -14.32 -46.66 -36.20
CA ASP A 244 -14.93 -45.96 -37.34
C ASP A 244 -15.18 -46.94 -38.48
N GLU A 245 -14.18 -47.76 -38.82
CA GLU A 245 -14.30 -48.89 -39.74
C GLU A 245 -15.39 -49.87 -39.27
N LEU A 246 -15.50 -50.13 -37.96
CA LEU A 246 -16.56 -50.95 -37.36
C LEU A 246 -17.95 -50.33 -37.52
N ALA A 247 -18.10 -49.02 -37.35
CA ALA A 247 -19.37 -48.33 -37.54
C ALA A 247 -19.79 -48.30 -39.01
N GLU A 248 -18.83 -48.08 -39.93
CA GLU A 248 -19.05 -48.13 -41.37
C GLU A 248 -19.49 -49.52 -41.82
N LEU A 249 -18.83 -50.58 -41.32
CA LEU A 249 -19.22 -51.97 -41.58
C LEU A 249 -20.64 -52.27 -41.08
N VAL A 250 -21.00 -51.82 -39.87
CA VAL A 250 -22.39 -51.92 -39.38
C VAL A 250 -23.38 -51.20 -40.30
N SER A 251 -23.03 -50.01 -40.79
CA SER A 251 -23.86 -49.26 -41.73
C SER A 251 -24.09 -50.04 -43.03
N LYS A 252 -23.02 -50.57 -43.63
CA LYS A 252 -23.07 -51.42 -44.83
C LYS A 252 -23.91 -52.68 -44.61
N LEU A 253 -23.79 -53.32 -43.44
CA LEU A 253 -24.60 -54.48 -43.08
C LEU A 253 -26.09 -54.12 -42.89
N SER A 254 -26.41 -52.92 -42.38
CA SER A 254 -27.80 -52.49 -42.15
C SER A 254 -28.62 -52.27 -43.43
N VAL A 255 -27.95 -51.95 -44.54
CA VAL A 255 -28.59 -51.74 -45.86
C VAL A 255 -28.55 -52.99 -46.73
N SER A 256 -27.77 -54.00 -46.35
CA SER A 256 -27.64 -55.26 -47.08
C SER A 256 -28.77 -56.23 -46.73
N LYS A 257 -29.42 -56.83 -47.74
CA LYS A 257 -30.54 -57.76 -47.55
C LYS A 257 -30.22 -59.11 -48.18
N GLY A 258 -30.37 -60.17 -47.39
CA GLY A 258 -30.12 -61.55 -47.82
C GLY A 258 -28.69 -62.02 -47.56
N ALA A 259 -28.53 -63.34 -47.45
CA ALA A 259 -27.29 -63.97 -47.02
C ALA A 259 -26.11 -63.66 -47.94
N ASP A 260 -26.32 -63.62 -49.26
CA ASP A 260 -25.26 -63.36 -50.23
C ASP A 260 -24.76 -61.91 -50.18
N ALA A 261 -25.66 -60.94 -50.05
CA ALA A 261 -25.30 -59.53 -49.92
C ALA A 261 -24.56 -59.25 -48.59
N VAL A 262 -24.99 -59.90 -47.51
CA VAL A 262 -24.32 -59.79 -46.21
C VAL A 262 -22.95 -60.48 -46.24
N LYS A 263 -22.83 -61.66 -46.88
CA LYS A 263 -21.54 -62.34 -47.07
C LYS A 263 -20.58 -61.48 -47.89
N ALA A 264 -21.05 -60.86 -48.98
CA ALA A 264 -20.24 -59.96 -49.81
C ALA A 264 -19.64 -58.81 -49.01
N VAL A 265 -20.42 -58.17 -48.12
CA VAL A 265 -19.90 -57.09 -47.25
C VAL A 265 -18.79 -57.57 -46.31
N TYR A 266 -18.87 -58.80 -45.79
CA TYR A 266 -17.80 -59.38 -44.97
C TYR A 266 -16.58 -59.78 -45.79
N VAL A 267 -16.79 -60.28 -47.00
CA VAL A 267 -15.73 -60.64 -47.95
C VAL A 267 -14.96 -59.39 -48.38
N ASP A 268 -15.66 -58.32 -48.80
CA ASP A 268 -15.05 -57.04 -49.17
C ASP A 268 -14.22 -56.47 -48.02
N GLN A 269 -14.74 -56.55 -46.79
CA GLN A 269 -14.02 -56.10 -45.60
C GLN A 269 -12.81 -56.99 -45.30
N ALA A 270 -12.93 -58.31 -45.45
CA ALA A 270 -11.81 -59.24 -45.27
C ALA A 270 -10.72 -58.99 -46.33
N GLU A 271 -11.08 -58.74 -47.59
CA GLU A 271 -10.16 -58.37 -48.65
C GLU A 271 -9.47 -57.04 -48.36
N ALA A 272 -10.20 -56.03 -47.86
CA ALA A 272 -9.61 -54.77 -47.43
C ALA A 272 -8.59 -54.97 -46.29
N LEU A 273 -8.86 -55.87 -45.34
CA LEU A 273 -7.91 -56.23 -44.28
C LEU A 273 -6.67 -56.95 -44.81
N VAL A 274 -6.83 -57.81 -45.83
CA VAL A 274 -5.70 -58.48 -46.50
C VAL A 274 -4.86 -57.48 -47.29
N ASN A 275 -5.50 -56.60 -48.06
CA ASN A 275 -4.84 -55.61 -48.90
C ASN A 275 -4.05 -54.58 -48.07
N LYS A 276 -4.54 -54.22 -46.88
CA LYS A 276 -3.82 -53.34 -45.94
C LYS A 276 -2.78 -54.08 -45.07
N GLY A 277 -2.58 -55.39 -45.28
CA GLY A 277 -1.60 -56.22 -44.57
C GLY A 277 -1.97 -56.53 -43.11
N ALA A 278 -3.23 -56.32 -42.70
CA ALA A 278 -3.68 -56.52 -41.32
C ALA A 278 -4.07 -57.98 -41.00
N ALA A 279 -4.33 -58.79 -42.02
CA ALA A 279 -4.62 -60.23 -41.97
C ALA A 279 -4.15 -60.92 -43.26
N LYS A 280 -4.02 -62.25 -43.26
CA LYS A 280 -3.76 -63.04 -44.47
C LYS A 280 -5.07 -63.66 -44.96
N LYS A 281 -5.16 -63.93 -46.27
CA LYS A 281 -6.34 -64.60 -46.84
C LYS A 281 -6.62 -65.96 -46.20
N GLU A 282 -5.55 -66.68 -45.81
CA GLU A 282 -5.58 -67.96 -45.11
C GLU A 282 -6.19 -67.89 -43.70
N ASP A 283 -6.23 -66.69 -43.10
CA ASP A 283 -6.78 -66.49 -41.76
C ASP A 283 -8.33 -66.46 -41.77
N PHE A 284 -8.96 -66.26 -42.94
CA PHE A 284 -10.41 -66.24 -43.12
C PHE A 284 -10.88 -67.53 -43.80
N LYS A 285 -11.25 -68.53 -43.00
CA LYS A 285 -11.48 -69.90 -43.48
C LYS A 285 -12.90 -70.16 -43.96
N ALA A 286 -13.86 -69.37 -43.52
CA ALA A 286 -15.29 -69.54 -43.80
C ALA A 286 -15.85 -68.46 -44.73
N LEU A 287 -15.29 -67.25 -44.73
CA LEU A 287 -15.72 -66.15 -45.61
C LEU A 287 -15.25 -66.33 -47.06
N PHE A 288 -14.03 -66.87 -47.27
CA PHE A 288 -13.48 -67.16 -48.60
C PHE A 288 -13.69 -68.61 -49.07
N ALA A 289 -14.47 -69.39 -48.30
CA ALA A 289 -14.95 -70.71 -48.69
C ALA A 289 -16.25 -70.60 -49.49
#